data_AF-A0A9P4XYG8-F1
#
_entry.id   AF-A0A9P4XYG8-F1
#
_cell.length_a   1.000
_cell.length_b   1.000
_cell.length_c   1.000
_cell.angle_alpha   90.00
_cell.angle_beta   90.00
_cell.angle_gamma   90.00
#
_symmetry.space_group_name_H-M   'P 1'
#
loop_
_entity.id
_entity.type
_entity.pdbx_description
1 polymer ?
#
loop_
_entity_poly.entity_id
_entity_poly.type
_entity_poly.pdbx_seq_one_letter_code
_entity_poly.pdbx_strand_id
1 'polypeptide(L)' 'MKGFKAYNLLMPVTCKTSKRTLLIPGHSTYSAKQWGAVLGRQLLLSDWACSRAIISDCDAKFTSDY' A
#
# COMPACT_ATOMS: atom_id res chain seq x y z
N MET A 1 11.33 -13.91 22.59
CA MET A 1 11.08 -13.60 21.16
C MET A 1 10.03 -12.50 21.09
N LYS A 2 10.36 -11.30 20.54
CA LYS A 2 9.32 -10.31 20.24
C LYS A 2 8.44 -10.93 19.15
N GLY A 3 7.19 -11.27 19.49
CA GLY A 3 6.24 -11.87 18.55
C GLY A 3 6.19 -11.04 17.26
N PHE A 4 6.10 -11.72 16.11
CA PHE A 4 5.80 -11.06 14.84
C PHE A 4 4.62 -10.12 15.10
N LYS A 5 4.78 -8.82 14.85
CA LYS A 5 3.64 -7.91 14.77
C LYS A 5 2.81 -8.39 13.59
N ALA A 6 1.81 -9.22 13.87
CA ALA A 6 0.94 -9.76 12.85
C ALA A 6 0.31 -8.60 12.08
N TYR A 7 0.23 -8.74 10.75
CA TYR A 7 -0.51 -7.79 9.94
C TYR A 7 -1.97 -7.83 10.35
N ASN A 8 -2.56 -6.67 10.59
CA ASN A 8 -3.96 -6.53 10.99
C ASN A 8 -4.76 -5.61 10.06
N LEU A 9 -4.15 -5.10 8.99
CA LEU A 9 -4.80 -4.31 7.95
C LEU A 9 -4.37 -4.77 6.56
N LEU A 10 -5.20 -4.44 5.56
CA LEU A 10 -4.97 -4.77 4.17
C LEU A 10 -5.24 -3.55 3.28
N MET A 11 -4.33 -3.28 2.35
CA MET A 11 -4.50 -2.25 1.31
C MET A 11 -4.63 -2.93 -0.06
N PRO A 12 -5.84 -3.10 -0.59
CA PRO A 12 -6.04 -3.63 -1.93
C PRO A 12 -5.68 -2.57 -2.97
N VAL A 13 -4.86 -2.95 -3.96
CA VAL A 13 -4.51 -2.07 -5.08
C VAL A 13 -4.89 -2.78 -6.37
N THR A 14 -5.71 -2.13 -7.20
CA THR A 14 -6.20 -2.73 -8.44
C THR A 14 -5.74 -1.92 -9.63
N CYS A 15 -5.15 -2.58 -10.63
CA CYS A 15 -4.87 -1.96 -11.91
C CYS A 15 -6.19 -1.76 -12.67
N LYS A 16 -6.53 -0.51 -12.99
CA LYS A 16 -7.79 -0.17 -13.67
C LYS A 16 -7.95 -0.87 -15.03
N THR A 17 -6.86 -1.04 -15.77
CA THR A 17 -6.85 -1.63 -17.11
C THR A 17 -6.86 -3.16 -17.07
N SER A 18 -5.87 -3.77 -16.41
CA SER A 18 -5.70 -5.23 -16.42
C SER A 18 -6.57 -5.96 -15.40
N LYS A 19 -7.20 -5.23 -14.46
CA LYS A 19 -7.96 -5.77 -13.32
C LYS A 19 -7.15 -6.66 -12.39
N ARG A 20 -5.83 -6.72 -12.55
CA ARG A 20 -4.94 -7.39 -11.59
C ARG A 20 -5.03 -6.66 -10.25
N THR A 21 -5.15 -7.42 -9.17
CA THR A 21 -5.27 -6.89 -7.81
C THR A 21 -4.13 -7.39 -6.94
N LEU A 22 -3.49 -6.49 -6.22
CA LEU A 22 -2.49 -6.77 -5.19
C LEU A 22 -3.13 -6.60 -3.82
N LEU A 23 -2.90 -7.58 -2.95
CA LEU A 23 -3.32 -7.54 -1.56
C LEU A 23 -2.10 -7.23 -0.70
N ILE A 24 -1.97 -5.97 -0.29
CA ILE A 24 -0.79 -5.49 0.43
C ILE A 24 -1.05 -5.54 1.93
N PRO A 25 -0.39 -6.44 2.68
CA PRO A 25 -0.57 -6.52 4.13
C PRO A 25 0.13 -5.36 4.83
N GLY A 26 -0.50 -4.84 5.88
CA GLY A 26 0.06 -3.78 6.72
C GLY A 26 -0.43 -3.85 8.15
N HIS A 27 -0.11 -2.81 8.91
CA HIS A 27 -0.42 -2.74 10.33
C HIS A 27 -1.08 -1.41 10.68
N SER A 28 -2.02 -1.42 11.63
CA SER A 28 -2.71 -0.23 12.14
C SER A 28 -1.82 0.83 12.78
N THR A 29 -0.56 0.49 13.09
CA THR A 29 0.42 1.44 13.65
C THR A 29 1.31 2.04 12.58
N TYR A 30 1.09 1.72 11.31
CA TYR A 30 1.88 2.28 10.22
C TYR A 30 1.54 3.74 10.01
N SER A 31 2.56 4.58 9.97
CA SER A 31 2.43 5.96 9.50
C SER A 31 2.15 5.99 7.99
N ALA A 32 1.65 7.13 7.49
CA ALA A 32 1.46 7.35 6.06
C ALA A 32 2.74 7.05 5.25
N LYS A 33 3.90 7.52 5.74
CA LYS A 33 5.21 7.22 5.15
C LYS A 33 5.53 5.72 5.09
N GLN A 34 5.19 4.95 6.14
CA GLN A 34 5.38 3.50 6.14
C GLN A 34 4.45 2.82 5.13
N TRP A 35 3.19 3.27 5.03
CA TRP A 35 2.28 2.81 3.99
C TRP A 35 2.79 3.13 2.57
N GLY A 36 3.32 4.34 2.35
CA GLY A 36 3.92 4.74 1.08
C GLY A 36 5.11 3.87 0.70
N ALA A 37 6.01 3.56 1.65
CA ALA A 37 7.14 2.67 1.42
C ALA A 37 6.70 1.24 1.07
N VAL A 38 5.68 0.72 1.77
CA VAL A 38 5.14 -0.61 1.49
C VAL A 38 4.45 -0.64 0.12
N LEU A 39 3.64 0.37 -0.20
CA LEU A 39 3.00 0.50 -1.52
C LEU A 39 4.04 0.53 -2.63
N GLY A 40 5.01 1.45 -2.55
CA GLY A 40 6.07 1.59 -3.57
C GLY A 40 6.85 0.31 -3.77
N ARG A 41 7.22 -0.40 -2.69
CA ARG A 41 7.88 -1.71 -2.77
C ARG A 41 7.03 -2.73 -3.52
N GLN A 42 5.75 -2.84 -3.21
CA GLN A 42 4.89 -3.84 -3.85
C GLN A 42 4.59 -3.53 -5.31
N LEU A 43 4.47 -2.25 -5.67
CA LEU A 43 4.32 -1.84 -7.08
C LEU A 43 5.56 -2.20 -7.90
N LEU A 44 6.77 -2.00 -7.35
CA LEU A 44 8.02 -2.41 -7.97
C LEU A 44 8.12 -3.93 -8.13
N LEU A 45 7.75 -4.70 -7.10
CA LEU A 45 7.81 -6.17 -7.12
C LEU A 45 6.74 -6.82 -8.02
N SER A 46 5.71 -6.07 -8.43
CA SER A 46 4.58 -6.58 -9.21
C SER A 46 4.60 -6.15 -10.67
N ASP A 47 5.77 -5.69 -11.16
CA ASP A 47 5.98 -5.16 -12.51
C ASP A 47 5.11 -3.94 -12.88
N TRP A 48 4.53 -3.25 -11.88
CA TRP A 48 3.73 -2.04 -12.11
C TRP A 48 4.58 -0.77 -12.05
N ALA A 49 5.83 -0.89 -11.58
CA ALA A 49 6.82 0.18 -11.49
C ALA A 49 6.22 1.45 -10.85
N CYS A 50 6.47 2.62 -11.45
CA CYS A 50 5.85 3.87 -11.03
C CYS A 50 4.54 4.08 -11.79
N SER A 51 3.41 3.98 -11.08
CA SER A 51 2.10 4.27 -11.66
C SER A 51 1.98 5.75 -12.01
N ARG A 52 1.47 6.07 -13.21
CA ARG A 52 1.28 7.46 -13.66
C ARG A 52 0.31 8.24 -12.77
N ALA A 53 -0.72 7.56 -12.25
CA ALA A 53 -1.71 8.15 -11.36
C ALA A 53 -2.23 7.07 -10.40
N ILE A 54 -2.54 7.48 -9.18
CA ILE A 54 -3.19 6.66 -8.16
C ILE A 54 -4.52 7.31 -7.84
N ILE A 55 -5.58 6.51 -7.81
CA ILE A 55 -6.91 6.92 -7.34
C ILE A 55 -7.13 6.20 -6.02
N SER A 56 -7.26 6.96 -4.93
CA SER A 56 -7.54 6.46 -3.59
C SER A 56 -8.81 7.10 -3.02
N ASP A 57 -9.24 6.61 -1.88
CA ASP A 57 -10.16 7.36 -1.03
C ASP A 57 -9.43 8.52 -0.32
N CYS A 58 -10.18 9.29 0.48
CA CYS A 58 -9.64 10.39 1.30
C CYS A 58 -9.11 9.89 2.66
N ASP A 59 -8.61 8.65 2.76
CA ASP A 59 -8.00 8.18 3.99
C ASP A 59 -6.72 8.98 4.28
N ALA A 60 -6.49 9.30 5.56
CA ALA A 60 -5.36 10.09 6.04
C ALA A 60 -3.99 9.59 5.55
N LYS A 61 -3.84 8.28 5.28
CA LYS A 61 -2.59 7.72 4.74
C LYS A 61 -2.29 8.15 3.29
N PHE A 62 -3.29 8.59 2.54
CA PHE A 62 -3.16 9.05 1.14
C PHE A 62 -3.20 10.57 1.00
N THR A 63 -3.67 11.30 2.02
CA THR A 63 -3.73 12.78 2.03
C THR A 63 -2.64 13.42 2.87
N SER A 64 -1.71 12.64 3.40
CA SER A 64 -0.62 13.09 4.25
C SER A 64 0.54 13.67 3.44
N ASP A 65 1.14 14.77 3.92
CA ASP A 65 2.33 15.41 3.32
C ASP A 65 3.66 14.70 3.65
N TYR A 66 3.63 13.68 4.52
CA TYR A 66 4.81 12.95 5.04
C TYR A 66 5.34 11.83 4.16
#